data_AF-A0A1X7ALJ6-F1
#
_entry.id   AF-A0A1X7ALJ6-F1
#
_cell.length_a   1.000
_cell.length_b   1.000
_cell.length_c   1.000
_cell.angle_alpha   90.00
_cell.angle_beta   90.00
_cell.angle_gamma   90.00
#
_symmetry.space_group_name_H-M   'P 1'
#
loop_
_entity.id
_entity.type
_entity.pdbx_description
1 polymer ?
#
loop_
_entity_poly.entity_id
_entity_poly.type
_entity_poly.pdbx_seq_one_letter_code
_entity_poly.pdbx_strand_id
1 'polypeptide(L)'
;MKKISLLITASLLSIGLPLTANAAVFKCKNEAGEVMFQSNPCPGEPAILPENKSTAALTTSALIGSWAITGFGDIELEEAEVGEDVWVFTEKTMEVITSGKSLRPDSYTLSGNKIDLGYSKYTIVEFNGTTMKVKTLGIVQYLKKIK
;
A
#
# COMPACT_ATOMS: atom_id res chain seq x y z
N MET A 1 -32.01 54.36 -18.87
CA MET A 1 -31.62 53.26 -17.97
C MET A 1 -32.01 51.95 -18.63
N LYS A 2 -31.05 51.16 -19.11
CA LYS A 2 -31.27 49.82 -19.68
C LYS A 2 -30.27 48.87 -19.03
N LYS A 3 -30.79 47.92 -18.25
CA LYS A 3 -30.05 46.79 -17.68
C LYS A 3 -29.80 45.79 -18.82
N ILE A 4 -28.56 45.39 -19.05
CA ILE A 4 -28.23 44.24 -19.91
C ILE A 4 -27.43 43.25 -19.04
N SER A 5 -28.02 42.07 -18.90
CA SER A 5 -27.53 40.95 -18.11
C SER A 5 -26.24 40.35 -18.67
N LEU A 6 -25.43 39.91 -17.72
CA LEU A 6 -24.27 39.03 -17.79
C LEU A 6 -24.58 37.70 -18.51
N LEU A 7 -23.60 37.17 -19.26
CA LEU A 7 -23.43 35.73 -19.45
C LEU A 7 -21.93 35.43 -19.53
N ILE A 8 -21.40 34.92 -18.42
CA ILE A 8 -20.04 34.35 -18.33
C ILE A 8 -20.20 32.86 -18.59
N THR A 9 -19.79 32.39 -19.76
CA THR A 9 -19.69 30.97 -20.09
C THR A 9 -18.42 30.40 -19.47
N ALA A 10 -18.57 29.80 -18.30
CA ALA A 10 -17.54 28.94 -17.71
C ALA A 10 -17.60 27.55 -18.37
N SER A 11 -16.75 27.31 -19.36
CA SER A 11 -16.53 25.97 -19.91
C SER A 11 -15.71 25.13 -18.91
N LEU A 12 -16.41 24.34 -18.09
CA LEU A 12 -15.82 23.27 -17.31
C LEU A 12 -15.44 22.12 -18.23
N LEU A 13 -14.15 22.02 -18.54
CA LEU A 13 -13.55 20.85 -19.18
C LEU A 13 -13.50 19.73 -18.14
N SER A 14 -14.53 18.89 -18.10
CA SER A 14 -14.53 17.66 -17.30
C SER A 14 -13.56 16.66 -17.93
N ILE A 15 -12.33 16.63 -17.41
CA ILE A 15 -11.38 15.55 -17.68
C ILE A 15 -11.99 14.27 -17.09
N GLY A 16 -12.53 13.43 -17.97
CA GLY A 16 -12.95 12.09 -17.61
C GLY A 16 -11.73 11.27 -17.20
N LEU A 17 -11.63 10.97 -15.90
CA LEU A 17 -10.75 9.91 -15.40
C LEU A 17 -11.20 8.57 -16.02
N PRO A 18 -10.29 7.74 -16.56
CA PRO A 18 -10.65 6.40 -16.95
C PRO A 18 -11.04 5.61 -15.69
N LEU A 19 -12.30 5.17 -15.62
CA LEU A 19 -12.69 4.12 -14.68
C LEU A 19 -11.90 2.85 -15.05
N THR A 20 -10.87 2.54 -14.29
CA THR A 20 -10.33 1.18 -14.22
C THR A 20 -11.42 0.29 -13.65
N ALA A 21 -12.19 -0.34 -14.53
CA ALA A 21 -13.10 -1.40 -14.15
C ALA A 21 -12.26 -2.57 -13.64
N ASN A 22 -12.21 -2.76 -12.32
CA ASN A 22 -11.74 -3.99 -11.71
C ASN A 22 -12.70 -5.11 -12.17
N ALA A 23 -12.33 -5.83 -13.22
CA ALA A 23 -13.11 -6.98 -13.67
C ALA A 23 -13.05 -8.06 -12.59
N ALA A 24 -14.16 -8.27 -11.88
CA ALA A 24 -14.29 -9.36 -10.93
C ALA A 24 -14.20 -10.70 -11.68
N VAL A 25 -13.36 -11.61 -11.17
CA VAL A 25 -13.25 -12.98 -11.67
C VAL A 25 -13.96 -13.90 -10.68
N PHE A 26 -14.92 -14.66 -11.15
CA PHE A 26 -15.73 -15.59 -10.35
C PHE A 26 -15.20 -17.01 -10.51
N LYS A 27 -15.11 -17.74 -9.39
CA LYS A 27 -14.75 -19.16 -9.34
C LYS A 27 -16.03 -20.00 -9.25
N CYS A 28 -16.40 -20.68 -10.32
CA CYS A 28 -17.63 -21.46 -10.43
C CYS A 28 -17.34 -22.97 -10.49
N LYS A 29 -18.33 -23.80 -10.15
CA LYS A 29 -18.30 -25.24 -10.47
C LYS A 29 -19.25 -25.55 -11.63
N ASN A 30 -18.82 -26.34 -12.60
CA ASN A 30 -19.70 -26.85 -13.65
C ASN A 30 -20.53 -28.05 -13.17
N GLU A 31 -21.43 -28.57 -14.01
CA GLU A 31 -22.27 -29.74 -13.70
C GLU A 31 -21.47 -31.02 -13.40
N ALA A 32 -20.22 -31.11 -13.89
CA ALA A 32 -19.29 -32.19 -13.58
C ALA A 32 -18.52 -31.97 -12.27
N GLY A 33 -18.73 -30.85 -11.57
CA GLY A 33 -18.06 -30.48 -10.33
C GLY A 33 -16.68 -29.83 -10.52
N GLU A 34 -16.27 -29.56 -11.75
CA GLU A 34 -14.97 -28.95 -12.07
C GLU A 34 -14.98 -27.45 -11.83
N VAL A 35 -13.88 -26.93 -11.31
CA VAL A 35 -13.70 -25.51 -11.02
C VAL A 35 -13.34 -24.75 -12.29
N MET A 36 -14.11 -23.71 -12.63
CA MET A 36 -13.87 -22.80 -13.75
C MET A 36 -13.79 -21.35 -13.26
N PHE A 37 -13.08 -20.50 -14.01
CA PHE A 37 -13.00 -19.06 -13.75
C PHE A 37 -13.65 -18.29 -14.90
N GLN A 38 -14.53 -17.35 -14.57
CA GLN A 38 -15.25 -16.56 -15.58
C GLN A 38 -15.51 -15.13 -15.10
N SER A 39 -15.79 -14.25 -16.05
CA SER A 39 -16.09 -12.83 -15.79
C SER A 39 -17.54 -12.57 -15.39
N ASN A 40 -18.40 -13.60 -15.46
CA ASN A 40 -19.82 -13.51 -15.11
C ASN A 40 -20.12 -14.29 -13.82
N PRO A 41 -21.08 -13.85 -12.99
CA PRO A 41 -21.51 -14.58 -11.79
C PRO A 41 -21.94 -16.02 -12.10
N CYS A 42 -21.72 -16.95 -11.17
CA CYS A 42 -22.14 -18.34 -11.31
C CYS A 42 -23.67 -18.44 -11.28
N PRO A 43 -24.32 -19.22 -12.17
CA PRO A 43 -25.77 -19.39 -12.16
C PRO A 43 -26.24 -19.97 -10.82
N GLY A 44 -27.08 -19.23 -10.08
CA GLY A 44 -27.70 -19.70 -8.84
C GLY A 44 -26.87 -19.50 -7.56
N GLU A 45 -25.66 -18.94 -7.62
CA GLU A 45 -24.88 -18.56 -6.44
C GLU A 45 -24.84 -17.04 -6.26
N PRO A 46 -24.94 -16.51 -5.03
CA PRO A 46 -24.69 -15.10 -4.79
C PRO A 46 -23.26 -14.77 -5.22
N ALA A 47 -23.10 -13.64 -5.91
CA ALA A 47 -21.78 -13.14 -6.29
C ALA A 47 -20.91 -13.02 -5.03
N ILE A 48 -19.92 -13.91 -4.88
CA ILE A 48 -18.80 -13.67 -3.98
C ILE A 48 -17.97 -12.61 -4.70
N LEU A 49 -18.32 -11.34 -4.47
CA LEU A 49 -17.44 -10.24 -4.84
C LEU A 49 -16.07 -10.60 -4.25
N PRO A 50 -14.98 -10.55 -5.04
CA PRO A 50 -13.65 -10.71 -4.46
C PRO A 50 -13.61 -9.72 -3.31
N GLU A 51 -13.41 -10.26 -2.10
CA GLU A 51 -13.26 -9.47 -0.88
C GLU A 51 -12.29 -8.37 -1.27
N ASN A 52 -12.79 -7.13 -1.34
CA ASN A 52 -12.01 -6.00 -1.77
C ASN A 52 -10.95 -5.87 -0.69
N LYS A 53 -9.81 -6.55 -0.86
CA LYS A 53 -8.62 -6.36 -0.05
C LYS A 53 -8.29 -4.91 -0.26
N SER A 54 -8.84 -4.07 0.62
CA SER A 54 -8.62 -2.65 0.67
C SER A 54 -7.11 -2.50 0.68
N THR A 55 -6.57 -2.21 -0.50
CA THR A 55 -5.13 -2.15 -0.69
C THR A 55 -4.80 -0.82 -0.08
N ALA A 56 -4.37 -0.85 1.20
CA ALA A 56 -4.19 0.37 1.96
C ALA A 56 -3.33 1.33 1.13
N ALA A 57 -3.85 2.54 0.89
CA ALA A 57 -3.13 3.51 0.10
C ALA A 57 -1.80 3.83 0.80
N LEU A 58 -0.71 3.86 0.03
CA LEU A 58 0.59 4.22 0.57
C LEU A 58 0.63 5.74 0.81
N THR A 59 0.46 6.13 2.07
CA THR A 59 0.51 7.51 2.53
C THR A 59 1.43 7.61 3.76
N THR A 60 1.90 8.82 4.08
CA THR A 60 2.67 9.06 5.31
C THR A 60 1.89 8.57 6.54
N SER A 61 0.58 8.85 6.60
CA SER A 61 -0.28 8.40 7.69
C SER A 61 -0.38 6.88 7.81
N ALA A 62 -0.37 6.14 6.69
CA ALA A 62 -0.41 4.69 6.70
C ALA A 62 0.92 4.06 7.18
N LEU A 63 2.04 4.77 6.97
CA LEU A 63 3.36 4.36 7.47
C LEU A 63 3.53 4.57 8.97
N ILE A 64 2.85 5.54 9.58
CA ILE A 64 2.98 5.81 11.03
C ILE A 64 2.74 4.53 11.83
N GLY A 65 3.63 4.27 12.80
CA GLY A 65 3.61 3.08 13.63
C GLY A 65 4.96 2.38 13.66
N SER A 66 4.96 1.17 14.21
CA SER A 66 6.16 0.35 14.35
C SER A 66 6.10 -0.84 13.39
N TRP A 67 7.21 -1.10 12.71
CA TRP A 67 7.36 -2.12 11.69
C TRP A 67 8.53 -3.02 12.05
N ALA A 68 8.26 -4.25 12.50
CA ALA A 68 9.29 -5.23 12.76
C ALA A 68 9.86 -5.74 11.44
N ILE A 69 11.18 -5.85 11.36
CA ILE A 69 11.83 -6.54 10.24
C ILE A 69 11.63 -8.05 10.45
N THR A 70 11.18 -8.74 9.41
CA THR A 70 10.91 -10.18 9.42
C THR A 70 11.76 -10.96 8.42
N GLY A 71 12.63 -10.27 7.68
CA GLY A 71 13.50 -10.90 6.69
C GLY A 71 14.29 -9.90 5.84
N PHE A 72 15.29 -10.43 5.13
CA PHE A 72 16.16 -9.70 4.21
C PHE A 72 16.48 -10.56 2.97
N GLY A 73 16.24 -10.05 1.76
CA GLY A 73 16.52 -10.78 0.52
C GLY A 73 15.67 -12.05 0.39
N ASP A 74 16.34 -13.20 0.46
CA ASP A 74 15.70 -14.54 0.46
C ASP A 74 15.71 -15.19 1.85
N ILE A 75 16.11 -14.45 2.89
CA ILE A 75 16.23 -14.92 4.27
C ILE A 75 15.04 -14.41 5.07
N GLU A 76 14.24 -15.33 5.62
CA GLU A 76 13.24 -15.04 6.65
C GLU A 76 13.88 -15.17 8.04
N LEU A 77 13.52 -14.29 8.96
CA LEU A 77 13.99 -14.35 10.35
C LEU A 77 13.13 -15.33 11.16
N GLU A 78 13.75 -15.98 12.14
CA GLU A 78 12.99 -16.81 13.09
C GLU A 78 12.08 -15.92 13.96
N GLU A 79 10.92 -16.44 14.41
CA GLU A 79 9.95 -15.67 15.20
C GLU A 79 10.56 -15.03 16.46
N ALA A 80 11.58 -15.66 17.04
CA ALA A 80 12.29 -15.14 18.22
C ALA A 80 13.15 -13.90 17.93
N GLU A 81 13.57 -13.70 16.68
CA GLU A 81 14.37 -12.56 16.24
C GLU A 81 13.48 -11.41 15.70
N VAL A 82 12.22 -11.71 15.39
CA VAL A 82 11.25 -10.73 14.91
C VAL A 82 10.89 -9.74 16.02
N GLY A 83 11.21 -8.47 15.78
CA GLY A 83 10.87 -7.35 16.67
C GLY A 83 12.06 -6.81 17.48
N GLU A 84 13.25 -7.42 17.40
CA GLU A 84 14.48 -6.80 17.90
C GLU A 84 14.96 -5.65 17.00
N ASP A 85 14.72 -5.81 15.68
CA ASP A 85 14.96 -4.81 14.66
C ASP A 85 13.63 -4.21 14.18
N VAL A 86 13.44 -2.91 14.38
CA VAL A 86 12.16 -2.22 14.16
C VAL A 86 12.39 -0.88 13.48
N TRP A 87 11.56 -0.56 12.50
CA TRP A 87 11.42 0.78 11.96
C TRP A 87 10.23 1.46 12.61
N VAL A 88 10.44 2.66 13.15
CA VAL A 88 9.40 3.45 13.80
C VAL A 88 9.19 4.72 13.00
N PHE A 89 7.99 4.88 12.45
CA PHE A 89 7.59 6.08 11.72
C PHE A 89 6.67 6.93 12.56
N THR A 90 6.98 8.22 12.63
CA THR A 90 6.05 9.28 13.06
C THR A 90 5.61 10.09 11.82
N GLU A 91 4.84 11.16 12.03
CA GLU A 91 4.49 12.09 10.95
C GLU A 91 5.71 12.73 10.27
N LYS A 92 6.84 12.84 10.97
CA LYS A 92 8.00 13.64 10.53
C LYS A 92 9.32 12.89 10.56
N THR A 93 9.43 11.85 11.38
CA THR A 93 10.68 11.14 11.62
C THR A 93 10.54 9.64 11.40
N MET A 94 11.65 9.06 10.95
CA MET A 94 11.87 7.63 10.90
C MET A 94 13.01 7.32 11.86
N GLU A 95 12.82 6.33 12.71
CA GLU A 95 13.82 5.81 13.64
C GLU A 95 14.01 4.33 13.35
N VAL A 96 15.26 3.87 13.40
CA VAL A 96 15.59 2.45 13.30
C VAL A 96 16.11 2.00 14.65
N ILE A 97 15.48 0.98 15.21
CA ILE A 97 15.93 0.27 16.39
C ILE A 97 16.58 -1.01 15.89
N THR A 98 17.80 -1.30 16.31
CA THR A 98 18.46 -2.57 15.97
C THR A 98 19.15 -3.18 17.19
N SER A 99 18.96 -4.48 17.40
CA SER A 99 19.43 -5.19 18.60
C SER A 99 19.06 -4.44 19.90
N GLY A 100 17.84 -3.89 19.95
CA GLY A 100 17.34 -3.10 21.09
C GLY A 100 17.96 -1.71 21.26
N LYS A 101 18.85 -1.27 20.37
CA LYS A 101 19.45 0.07 20.39
C LYS A 101 18.76 0.97 19.39
N SER A 102 18.24 2.08 19.89
CA SER A 102 17.72 3.19 19.08
C SER A 102 18.87 3.89 18.36
N LEU A 103 18.75 4.01 17.04
CA LEU A 103 19.54 4.95 16.26
C LEU A 103 18.87 6.33 16.31
N ARG A 104 19.66 7.38 16.06
CA ARG A 104 19.13 8.75 16.03
C ARG A 104 17.96 8.83 15.03
N PRO A 105 16.77 9.33 15.43
CA PRO A 105 15.69 9.55 14.49
C PRO A 105 16.10 10.55 13.40
N ASP A 106 15.78 10.23 12.15
CA ASP A 106 16.02 11.10 11.01
C ASP A 106 14.69 11.63 10.47
N SER A 107 14.70 12.87 9.97
CA SER A 107 13.56 13.39 9.23
C SER A 107 13.40 12.63 7.91
N TYR A 108 12.16 12.38 7.50
CA TYR A 108 11.88 11.73 6.23
C TYR A 108 10.76 12.44 5.47
N THR A 109 10.74 12.22 4.16
CA THR A 109 9.58 12.54 3.31
C THR A 109 9.18 11.31 2.49
N LEU A 110 7.89 11.21 2.18
CA LEU A 110 7.34 10.20 1.28
C LEU A 110 6.90 10.86 -0.02
N SER A 111 7.49 10.46 -1.13
CA SER A 111 7.10 10.90 -2.48
C SER A 111 6.78 9.67 -3.34
N GLY A 112 5.49 9.42 -3.55
CA GLY A 112 5.01 8.18 -4.15
C GLY A 112 5.42 6.98 -3.28
N ASN A 113 6.27 6.11 -3.82
CA ASN A 113 6.81 4.95 -3.11
C ASN A 113 8.24 5.12 -2.61
N LYS A 114 8.77 6.35 -2.57
CA LYS A 114 10.14 6.62 -2.15
C LYS A 114 10.17 7.32 -0.80
N ILE A 115 10.92 6.75 0.14
CA ILE A 115 11.29 7.38 1.41
C ILE A 115 12.62 8.10 1.18
N ASP A 116 12.66 9.40 1.46
CA ASP A 116 13.87 10.22 1.35
C ASP A 116 14.27 10.75 2.73
N LEU A 117 15.47 10.38 3.19
CA LEU A 117 16.10 10.83 4.45
C LEU A 117 17.06 12.01 4.24
N GLY A 118 17.15 12.56 3.03
CA GLY A 118 18.09 13.60 2.63
C GLY A 118 19.47 13.08 2.24
N TYR A 119 19.97 12.05 2.94
CA TYR A 119 21.26 11.41 2.67
C TYR A 119 21.14 9.98 2.10
N SER A 120 19.96 9.37 2.23
CA SER A 120 19.65 8.03 1.76
C SER A 120 18.22 7.97 1.23
N LYS A 121 17.98 7.07 0.27
CA LYS A 121 16.67 6.89 -0.37
C LYS A 121 16.30 5.41 -0.38
N TYR A 122 15.09 5.12 0.08
CA TYR A 122 14.52 3.77 0.09
C TYR A 122 13.31 3.70 -0.82
N THR A 123 13.07 2.54 -1.40
CA THR A 123 11.91 2.32 -2.30
C THR A 123 11.01 1.26 -1.70
N ILE A 124 9.77 1.63 -1.41
CA ILE A 124 8.70 0.70 -1.04
C ILE A 124 8.28 -0.03 -2.31
N VAL A 125 8.49 -1.34 -2.36
CA VAL A 125 8.17 -2.17 -3.53
C VAL A 125 6.78 -2.79 -3.42
N GLU A 126 6.34 -3.11 -2.20
CA GLU A 126 5.01 -3.62 -1.90
C GLU A 126 4.51 -3.04 -0.57
N PHE A 127 3.21 -2.75 -0.50
CA PHE A 127 2.56 -2.22 0.69
C PHE A 127 1.08 -2.61 0.70
N ASN A 128 0.57 -3.02 1.86
CA ASN A 128 -0.86 -3.29 2.05
C ASN A 128 -1.41 -2.75 3.39
N GLY A 129 -0.62 -1.96 4.13
CA GLY A 129 -1.01 -1.38 5.42
C GLY A 129 -0.62 -2.21 6.65
N THR A 130 -0.38 -3.52 6.49
CA THR A 130 0.07 -4.41 7.58
C THR A 130 1.41 -5.07 7.29
N THR A 131 1.79 -5.18 6.02
CA THR A 131 3.11 -5.60 5.56
C THR A 131 3.66 -4.61 4.55
N MET A 132 4.98 -4.53 4.51
CA MET A 132 5.73 -3.66 3.62
C MET A 132 7.00 -4.36 3.18
N LYS A 133 7.35 -4.23 1.89
CA LYS A 133 8.67 -4.60 1.38
C LYS A 133 9.41 -3.33 0.99
N VAL A 134 10.63 -3.15 1.48
CA VAL A 134 11.43 -1.96 1.22
C VAL A 134 12.79 -2.34 0.68
N LYS A 135 13.18 -1.76 -0.45
CA LYS A 135 14.54 -1.88 -0.98
C LYS A 135 15.44 -0.82 -0.37
N THR A 136 16.46 -1.24 0.37
CA THR A 136 17.49 -0.43 1.02
C THR A 136 18.86 -0.85 0.50
N LEU A 137 19.64 0.08 -0.09
CA LEU A 137 21.02 -0.16 -0.55
C LEU A 137 21.22 -1.46 -1.39
N GLY A 138 20.20 -1.89 -2.14
CA GLY A 138 20.23 -3.10 -2.96
C GLY A 138 19.58 -4.34 -2.34
N ILE A 139 19.30 -4.34 -1.03
CA ILE A 139 18.67 -5.44 -0.29
C ILE A 139 17.18 -5.14 -0.10
N VAL A 140 16.32 -6.16 -0.24
CA VAL A 140 14.89 -6.04 0.09
C VAL A 140 14.71 -6.46 1.55
N GLN A 141 14.08 -5.61 2.34
CA GLN A 141 13.66 -5.91 3.72
C GLN A 141 12.15 -6.19 3.72
N TYR A 142 11.75 -7.20 4.47
CA TYR A 142 10.34 -7.50 4.72
C TYR A 142 9.99 -6.97 6.09
N LEU A 143 8.91 -6.20 6.17
CA LEU A 143 8.46 -5.60 7.42
C LEU A 143 6.99 -5.91 7.67
N LYS A 144 6.66 -6.13 8.94
CA LYS A 144 5.31 -6.34 9.44
C LYS A 144 4.97 -5.28 10.47
N LYS A 145 3.80 -4.67 10.33
CA LYS A 145 3.30 -3.68 11.29
C LYS A 145 2.96 -4.37 12.61
N ILE A 146 3.45 -3.82 13.72
CA ILE A 146 3.25 -4.35 15.06
C ILE A 146 2.51 -3.37 15.99
N LYS A 147 2.50 -2.07 15.65
CA LYS A 147 1.75 -1.02 16.35
C LYS A 147 1.29 0.05 15.36
#